data_AF-A0A941HQC7-F1
#
_entry.id   AF-A0A941HQC7-F1
#
_cell.length_a   1.000
_cell.length_b   1.000
_cell.length_c   1.000
_cell.angle_alpha   90.00
_cell.angle_beta   90.00
_cell.angle_gamma   90.00
#
_symmetry.space_group_name_H-M   'P 1'
#
loop_
_entity.id
_entity.type
_entity.pdbx_description
1 polymer ?
#
loop_
_entity_poly.entity_id
_entity_poly.type
_entity_poly.pdbx_seq_one_letter_code
_entity_poly.pdbx_strand_id
1 'polypeptide(L)'
;MDSFFGSLFDMVEKSSSEMDRCPKCGITFGDFQRTGLLGCSYCYEHFSKSLIPTIKRVQGGLTHVGKIPKNASAEVVSKRRIDEMKMRLKELVAMEDFEEAARVRDEIAQIRQSLEGGGGDAE
;
A
#
# COMPACT_ATOMS: atom_id res chain seq x y z
N MET A 1 1.63 -17.10 23.09
CA MET A 1 1.06 -15.84 22.57
C MET A 1 2.21 -15.02 21.99
N ASP A 2 2.48 -14.95 20.69
CA ASP A 2 1.90 -15.58 19.51
C ASP A 2 3.00 -15.73 18.46
N SER A 3 3.38 -16.97 18.13
CA SER A 3 4.39 -17.30 17.09
C SER A 3 3.88 -17.08 15.66
N PHE A 4 2.76 -16.37 15.49
CA PHE A 4 2.10 -16.19 14.21
C PHE A 4 2.75 -15.09 13.35
N PHE A 5 3.27 -14.04 13.99
CA PHE A 5 4.03 -12.99 13.28
C PHE A 5 5.49 -13.39 13.01
N GLY A 6 6.07 -14.27 13.83
CA GLY A 6 7.50 -14.64 13.73
C GLY A 6 7.87 -15.27 12.38
N SER A 7 7.04 -16.19 11.88
CA SER A 7 7.28 -16.86 10.58
C SER A 7 7.18 -15.91 9.37
N LEU A 8 6.38 -14.85 9.45
CA LEU A 8 6.21 -13.85 8.38
C LEU A 8 7.36 -12.84 8.29
N PHE A 9 8.01 -12.56 9.43
CA PHE A 9 9.13 -11.65 9.52
C PHE A 9 10.49 -12.34 9.28
N ASP A 10 10.56 -13.68 9.38
CA ASP A 10 11.80 -14.47 9.27
C ASP A 10 12.37 -14.54 7.83
N MET A 11 11.57 -14.16 6.82
CA MET A 11 12.03 -13.97 5.43
C MET A 11 12.31 -12.49 5.08
N VAL A 12 12.55 -11.63 6.08
CA VAL A 12 13.17 -10.32 5.83
C VAL A 12 14.67 -10.55 5.72
N GLU A 13 15.21 -10.37 4.51
CA GLU A 13 16.65 -10.45 4.23
C GLU A 13 17.45 -9.80 5.36
N LYS A 14 18.44 -10.56 5.84
CA LYS A 14 19.41 -10.19 6.86
C LYS A 14 20.24 -9.00 6.39
N SER A 15 19.65 -7.81 6.40
CA SER A 15 20.38 -6.56 6.26
C SER A 15 21.08 -6.27 7.59
N SER A 16 22.37 -6.04 7.50
CA SER A 16 23.34 -5.78 8.56
C SER A 16 23.00 -4.54 9.40
N SER A 17 21.93 -4.61 10.18
CA SER A 17 21.37 -3.50 10.98
C SER A 17 21.27 -3.81 12.47
N GLU A 18 22.00 -4.80 13.00
CA GLU A 18 22.05 -5.08 14.44
C GLU A 18 22.49 -3.87 15.30
N MET A 19 23.05 -2.82 14.66
CA MET A 19 23.48 -1.59 15.31
C MET A 19 22.56 -0.38 15.07
N ASP A 20 21.50 -0.50 14.26
CA ASP A 20 20.60 0.62 14.01
C ASP A 20 19.59 0.76 15.16
N ARG A 21 19.87 1.71 16.05
CA ARG A 21 19.11 1.98 17.27
C ARG A 21 18.32 3.26 17.15
N CYS A 22 17.06 3.22 17.60
CA CYS A 22 16.26 4.41 17.70
C CYS A 22 16.90 5.41 18.68
N PRO A 23 17.19 6.66 18.27
CA PRO A 23 17.83 7.65 19.14
C PRO A 23 16.95 8.12 20.31
N LYS A 24 15.62 7.86 20.27
CA LYS A 24 14.69 8.25 21.34
C LYS A 24 14.48 7.18 22.41
N CYS A 25 14.33 5.91 22.02
CA CYS A 25 14.00 4.83 22.97
C CYS A 25 15.02 3.68 22.97
N GLY A 26 16.06 3.74 22.13
CA GLY A 26 17.17 2.78 22.13
C GLY A 26 16.86 1.39 21.54
N ILE A 27 15.61 1.13 21.14
CA ILE A 27 15.21 -0.14 20.53
C ILE A 27 15.94 -0.34 19.21
N THR A 28 16.38 -1.57 18.93
CA THR A 28 16.99 -1.92 17.64
C THR A 28 15.94 -2.44 16.66
N PHE A 29 16.25 -2.41 15.36
CA PHE A 29 15.39 -3.08 14.38
C PHE A 29 15.30 -4.61 14.62
N GLY A 30 16.37 -5.24 15.11
CA GLY A 30 16.37 -6.65 15.49
C GLY A 30 15.43 -6.98 16.66
N ASP A 31 15.26 -6.07 17.61
CA ASP A 31 14.26 -6.22 18.69
C ASP A 31 12.84 -6.22 18.12
N PHE A 32 12.57 -5.34 17.15
CA PHE A 32 11.29 -5.31 16.44
C PHE A 32 11.06 -6.60 15.62
N GLN A 33 12.07 -7.14 14.94
CA GLN A 33 11.91 -8.40 14.20
C GLN A 33 11.56 -9.59 15.12
N ARG A 34 12.13 -9.64 16.33
CA ARG A 34 11.85 -10.71 17.30
C ARG A 34 10.52 -10.55 18.02
N THR A 35 10.14 -9.31 18.35
CA THR A 35 8.96 -9.04 19.21
C THR A 35 7.73 -8.58 18.44
N GLY A 36 7.91 -8.06 17.22
CA GLY A 36 6.88 -7.40 16.44
C GLY A 36 6.49 -6.00 16.95
N LEU A 37 7.18 -5.47 17.97
CA LEU A 37 6.79 -4.24 18.66
C LEU A 37 7.83 -3.12 18.50
N LEU A 38 7.34 -1.90 18.27
CA LEU A 38 8.16 -0.68 18.27
C LEU A 38 8.09 0.01 19.63
N GLY A 39 9.16 0.70 20.02
CA GLY A 39 9.28 1.29 21.36
C GLY A 39 8.68 2.70 21.50
N CYS A 40 8.63 3.49 20.44
CA CYS A 40 8.02 4.84 20.45
C CYS A 40 7.61 5.27 19.04
N SER A 41 6.88 6.39 18.93
CA SER A 41 6.41 6.93 17.64
C SER A 41 7.55 7.22 16.66
N TYR A 42 8.69 7.74 17.14
CA TYR A 42 9.85 8.05 16.30
C TYR A 42 10.44 6.83 15.58
N CYS A 43 10.18 5.62 16.08
CA CYS A 43 10.64 4.39 15.44
C CYS A 43 10.05 4.20 14.04
N TYR A 44 8.83 4.72 13.78
CA TYR A 44 8.22 4.64 12.45
C TYR A 44 8.98 5.45 11.40
N GLU A 45 9.49 6.62 11.80
CA GLU A 45 10.27 7.49 10.92
C GLU A 45 11.69 6.93 10.74
N HIS A 46 12.33 6.61 11.86
CA HIS A 46 13.72 6.14 11.89
C HIS A 46 13.92 4.84 11.11
N PHE A 47 13.06 3.85 11.31
CA PHE A 47 13.14 2.55 10.62
C PHE A 47 12.28 2.49 9.36
N SER A 48 11.77 3.61 8.85
CA SER A 48 10.81 3.68 7.73
C SER A 48 11.22 2.83 6.52
N LYS A 49 12.49 2.89 6.11
CA LYS A 49 13.02 2.12 4.96
C LYS A 49 12.84 0.61 5.11
N SER A 50 13.02 0.09 6.33
CA SER A 50 12.89 -1.34 6.64
C SER A 50 11.46 -1.73 7.03
N LEU A 51 10.70 -0.79 7.62
CA LEU A 51 9.31 -0.99 8.01
C LEU A 51 8.36 -1.00 6.82
N ILE A 52 8.53 -0.10 5.84
CA ILE A 52 7.60 0.07 4.71
C ILE A 52 7.40 -1.24 3.92
N PRO A 53 8.44 -1.96 3.47
CA PRO A 53 8.26 -3.22 2.75
C PRO A 53 7.54 -4.27 3.59
N THR A 54 7.86 -4.30 4.88
CA THR A 54 7.30 -5.26 5.83
C THR A 54 5.82 -4.99 6.11
N ILE A 55 5.47 -3.73 6.37
CA ILE A 55 4.08 -3.29 6.56
C ILE A 55 3.27 -3.57 5.29
N LYS A 56 3.81 -3.25 4.10
CA LYS A 56 3.14 -3.53 2.82
C LYS A 56 2.86 -5.02 2.64
N ARG A 57 3.77 -5.91 3.05
CA ARG A 57 3.59 -7.36 2.99
C ARG A 57 2.47 -7.85 3.92
N VAL A 58 2.45 -7.35 5.15
CA VAL A 58 1.46 -7.77 6.16
C VAL A 58 0.07 -7.19 5.90
N GLN A 59 -0.01 -5.92 5.49
CA GLN A 59 -1.27 -5.19 5.31
C GLN A 59 -1.80 -5.20 3.88
N GLY A 60 -1.04 -5.71 2.91
CA GLY A 60 -1.39 -5.72 1.49
C GLY A 60 -1.28 -4.36 0.78
N GLY A 61 -0.90 -3.30 1.51
CA GLY A 61 -0.76 -1.94 0.99
C GLY A 61 -0.36 -0.96 2.09
N LEU A 62 0.16 0.21 1.71
CA LEU A 62 0.51 1.29 2.66
C LEU A 62 -0.66 2.24 2.94
N THR A 63 -1.72 2.13 2.14
CA THR A 63 -2.91 2.97 2.25
C THR A 63 -4.12 2.06 2.44
N HIS A 64 -4.84 2.25 3.54
CA HIS A 64 -6.08 1.53 3.77
C HIS A 64 -7.17 2.08 2.85
N VAL A 65 -7.52 1.30 1.83
CA VAL A 65 -8.57 1.69 0.89
C VAL A 65 -9.99 1.52 1.47
N GLY A 66 -10.17 0.73 2.53
CA GLY A 66 -11.47 0.46 3.16
C GLY A 66 -12.25 -0.71 2.58
N LYS A 67 -13.49 -0.92 3.03
CA LYS A 67 -14.47 -1.83 2.40
C LYS A 67 -15.48 -0.99 1.63
N ILE A 68 -15.96 -1.50 0.49
CA ILE A 68 -17.06 -0.88 -0.26
C ILE A 68 -18.37 -1.48 0.28
N PRO A 69 -19.29 -0.68 0.85
CA PRO A 69 -20.61 -1.18 1.25
C PRO A 69 -21.38 -1.76 0.05
N LYS A 70 -22.23 -2.76 0.28
CA LYS A 70 -23.07 -3.35 -0.79
C LYS A 70 -23.96 -2.33 -1.49
N ASN A 71 -24.35 -1.26 -0.78
CA ASN A 71 -25.22 -0.20 -1.27
C ASN A 71 -24.42 1.06 -1.67
N ALA A 72 -23.12 0.92 -1.97
CA ALA A 72 -22.32 2.04 -2.44
C ALA A 72 -22.84 2.55 -3.80
N SER A 73 -22.77 3.86 -4.02
CA SER A 73 -23.15 4.46 -5.30
C SER A 73 -22.24 3.96 -6.43
N ALA A 74 -22.77 3.92 -7.65
CA ALA A 74 -21.99 3.57 -8.85
C ALA A 74 -20.74 4.45 -9.01
N GLU A 75 -20.83 5.71 -8.57
CA GLU A 75 -19.71 6.65 -8.53
C GLU A 75 -18.58 6.19 -7.59
N VAL A 76 -18.92 5.75 -6.36
CA VAL A 76 -17.93 5.27 -5.39
C VAL A 76 -17.22 4.01 -5.91
N VAL A 77 -17.98 3.09 -6.52
CA VAL A 77 -17.42 1.87 -7.11
C VAL A 77 -16.48 2.19 -8.28
N SER A 78 -16.89 3.13 -9.14
CA SER A 78 -16.09 3.54 -10.31
C SER A 78 -14.82 4.30 -9.91
N LYS A 79 -14.90 5.19 -8.91
CA LYS A 79 -13.72 5.86 -8.34
C LYS A 79 -12.71 4.85 -7.79
N ARG A 80 -13.18 3.83 -7.08
CA ARG A 80 -12.37 2.71 -6.59
C ARG A 80 -11.67 1.96 -7.70
N ARG A 81 -12.41 1.60 -8.74
CA ARG A 81 -11.86 0.92 -9.92
C ARG A 81 -10.79 1.76 -10.60
N ILE A 82 -11.00 3.07 -10.74
CA ILE A 82 -10.01 4.00 -11.27
C ILE A 82 -8.73 4.00 -10.42
N ASP A 83 -8.85 4.00 -9.09
CA ASP A 83 -7.67 4.02 -8.21
C ASP A 83 -6.87 2.71 -8.26
N GLU A 84 -7.55 1.57 -8.37
CA GLU A 84 -6.90 0.26 -8.61
C GLU A 84 -6.15 0.24 -9.95
N MET A 85 -6.78 0.74 -11.02
CA MET A 85 -6.17 0.81 -12.34
C MET A 85 -4.99 1.79 -12.38
N LYS A 86 -5.02 2.89 -11.62
CA LYS A 86 -3.86 3.78 -11.47
C LYS A 86 -2.69 3.09 -10.79
N MET A 87 -2.93 2.24 -9.78
CA MET A 87 -1.85 1.45 -9.16
C MET A 87 -1.26 0.49 -10.19
N ARG A 88 -2.14 -0.21 -10.94
CA ARG A 88 -1.70 -1.11 -12.00
C ARG A 88 -0.90 -0.41 -13.09
N LEU A 89 -1.33 0.78 -13.50
CA LEU A 89 -0.61 1.62 -14.47
C LEU A 89 0.80 1.95 -13.98
N LYS A 90 0.97 2.32 -12.71
CA LYS A 90 2.29 2.60 -12.12
C LYS A 90 3.20 1.37 -12.15
N GLU A 91 2.65 0.18 -11.89
CA GLU A 91 3.40 -1.08 -11.97
C GLU A 91 3.85 -1.38 -13.40
N LEU A 92 2.94 -1.27 -14.38
CA LEU A 92 3.24 -1.51 -15.79
C LEU A 92 4.32 -0.56 -16.32
N VAL A 93 4.23 0.72 -15.96
CA VAL A 93 5.27 1.72 -16.31
C VAL A 93 6.60 1.37 -15.66
N ALA A 94 6.62 0.92 -14.41
CA ALA A 94 7.84 0.50 -13.72
C ALA A 94 8.47 -0.77 -14.34
N MET A 95 7.68 -1.59 -15.01
CA MET A 95 8.12 -2.78 -15.74
C MET A 95 8.40 -2.50 -17.23
N GLU A 96 8.30 -1.25 -17.69
CA GLU A 96 8.46 -0.84 -19.09
C GLU A 96 7.48 -1.50 -20.08
N ASP A 97 6.34 -1.99 -19.58
CA ASP A 97 5.26 -2.53 -20.40
C ASP A 97 4.33 -1.39 -20.87
N PHE A 98 4.82 -0.64 -21.87
CA PHE A 98 4.15 0.57 -22.34
C PHE A 98 2.86 0.30 -23.14
N GLU A 99 2.75 -0.87 -23.78
CA GLU A 99 1.56 -1.24 -24.54
C GLU A 99 0.38 -1.48 -23.60
N GLU A 100 0.58 -2.28 -22.56
CA GLU A 100 -0.45 -2.54 -21.56
C GLU A 100 -0.72 -1.27 -20.73
N ALA A 101 0.30 -0.48 -20.41
CA ALA A 101 0.12 0.81 -19.75
C ALA A 101 -0.78 1.76 -20.56
N ALA A 102 -0.63 1.80 -21.89
CA ALA A 102 -1.49 2.61 -22.75
C ALA A 102 -2.95 2.11 -22.70
N ARG A 103 -3.18 0.79 -22.77
CA ARG A 103 -4.52 0.20 -22.62
C ARG A 103 -5.18 0.59 -21.30
N VAL A 104 -4.49 0.39 -20.18
CA VAL A 104 -5.00 0.73 -18.84
C VAL A 104 -5.30 2.22 -18.70
N ARG A 105 -4.44 3.09 -19.27
CA ARG A 105 -4.67 4.54 -19.28
C ARG A 105 -5.96 4.90 -20.02
N ASP A 106 -6.19 4.30 -21.18
CA ASP A 106 -7.34 4.60 -22.01
C ASP A 106 -8.64 4.10 -21.35
N GLU A 107 -8.61 2.93 -20.69
CA GLU A 107 -9.75 2.45 -19.88
C GLU A 107 -10.06 3.37 -18.69
N ILE A 108 -9.05 3.91 -18.01
CA ILE A 108 -9.26 4.92 -16.95
C ILE A 108 -9.99 6.15 -17.51
N ALA A 109 -9.62 6.61 -18.71
CA ALA A 109 -10.26 7.75 -19.35
C ALA A 109 -11.74 7.46 -19.68
N GLN A 110 -12.05 6.26 -20.18
CA GLN A 110 -13.42 5.84 -20.46
C GLN A 110 -14.30 5.85 -19.20
N ILE A 111 -13.82 5.26 -18.09
CA ILE A 111 -14.59 5.22 -16.84
C ILE A 111 -14.84 6.65 -16.31
N ARG A 112 -13.86 7.55 -16.44
CA ARG A 112 -14.03 8.97 -16.05
C ARG A 112 -15.09 9.66 -16.88
N GLN A 113 -15.07 9.45 -18.20
CA GLN A 113 -16.06 10.03 -19.10
C GLN A 113 -17.48 9.54 -18.79
N SER A 114 -17.64 8.25 -18.49
CA SER A 114 -18.94 7.70 -18.05
C SER A 114 -19.46 8.28 -16.74
N LEU A 115 -18.56 8.74 -15.85
CA LEU A 115 -18.94 9.41 -14.60
C LEU A 115 -19.36 10.87 -14.82
N GLU A 116 -18.73 11.57 -15.75
CA GLU A 116 -19.01 12.98 -16.06
C GLU A 116 -20.29 13.12 -16.92
N GLY A 117 -20.60 12.13 -17.76
CA GLY A 117 -21.76 12.13 -18.67
C GLY A 117 -23.13 11.89 -18.02
N GLY A 118 -23.21 11.65 -16.71
CA GLY A 118 -24.48 11.41 -15.99
C GLY A 118 -25.09 12.64 -15.31
N GLY A 119 -24.51 13.83 -15.50
CA GLY A 119 -24.87 15.06 -14.80
C GLY A 119 -25.60 16.13 -15.62
N GLY A 120 -25.92 15.85 -16.88
CA GLY A 120 -26.72 16.75 -17.73
C GLY A 120 -27.94 16.00 -18.23
N ASP A 121 -29.12 16.46 -17.81
CA ASP A 121 -30.44 16.32 -18.46
C ASP A 121 -31.54 16.14 -17.39
N ALA A 122 -31.89 17.26 -16.77
CA ALA A 122 -33.20 17.47 -16.13
C ALA A 122 -33.55 18.95 -16.29
N GLU A 123 -34.12 19.29 -17.45
CA GLU A 123 -34.85 20.54 -17.70
C GLU A 123 -36.34 20.32 -17.42
#